data_AF-D1ADB5-F1
#
_entry.id   AF-D1ADB5-F1
#
_cell.length_a   1.000
_cell.length_b   1.000
_cell.length_c   1.000
_cell.angle_alpha   90.00
_cell.angle_beta   90.00
_cell.angle_gamma   90.00
#
_symmetry.space_group_name_H-M   'P 1'
#
loop_
_entity.id
_entity.type
_entity.pdbx_description
1 polymer ?
#
loop_
_entity_poly.entity_id
_entity_poly.type
_entity_poly.pdbx_seq_one_letter_code
_entity_poly.pdbx_strand_id
1 'polypeptide(L)'
;MTMTAPTLTRTAQQWADAFAKASNEDPEIQAHGKDFTCSYLLDATDQAFVIRVESGRVVQVAVDPGPLDVRYQFAIRASAETWRNFSKPEPPPMFHGIWAASFQRDMRLEGDLLVLMQNLRCITRQLELLRTVGSPV
;
A
#
# COMPACT_ATOMS: atom_id res chain seq x y z
N MET A 1 31.78 -6.24 7.87
CA MET A 1 31.34 -5.23 8.85
C MET A 1 30.01 -4.70 8.37
N THR A 2 28.91 -5.33 8.79
CA THR A 2 27.56 -4.97 8.35
C THR A 2 27.08 -3.81 9.21
N MET A 3 27.01 -2.61 8.63
CA MET A 3 26.32 -1.48 9.25
C MET A 3 24.82 -1.77 9.21
N THR A 4 24.24 -2.17 10.33
CA THR A 4 22.79 -2.10 10.52
C THR A 4 22.44 -0.62 10.58
N ALA A 5 21.92 -0.09 9.47
CA ALA A 5 21.36 1.26 9.45
C ALA A 5 20.26 1.36 10.52
N PRO A 6 20.21 2.44 11.32
CA PRO A 6 19.11 2.64 12.25
C PRO A 6 17.81 2.74 11.44
N THR A 7 16.90 1.81 11.66
CA THR A 7 15.51 1.94 11.20
C THR A 7 14.93 3.15 11.91
N LEU A 8 14.92 4.31 11.25
CA LEU A 8 14.20 5.47 11.75
C LEU A 8 12.73 5.07 11.86
N THR A 9 12.22 4.94 13.09
CA THR A 9 10.80 4.71 13.32
C THR A 9 10.05 5.93 12.83
N ARG A 10 9.50 5.81 11.62
CA ARG A 10 8.72 6.85 10.98
C ARG A 10 7.33 6.89 11.62
N THR A 11 6.82 8.08 11.90
CA THR A 11 5.41 8.22 12.32
C THR A 11 4.46 7.82 11.18
N ALA A 12 3.23 7.44 11.51
CA ALA A 12 2.24 7.05 10.50
C ALA A 12 1.99 8.16 9.46
N GLN A 13 1.95 9.43 9.90
CA GLN A 13 1.82 10.57 8.99
C GLN A 13 3.01 10.71 8.05
N GLN A 14 4.23 10.60 8.57
CA GLN A 14 5.42 10.65 7.71
C GLN A 14 5.43 9.48 6.72
N TRP A 15 4.91 8.30 7.10
CA TRP A 15 4.81 7.16 6.18
C TRP A 15 3.80 7.46 5.07
N ALA A 16 2.63 8.00 5.44
CA ALA A 16 1.59 8.42 4.50
C ALA A 16 2.13 9.44 3.49
N ASP A 17 2.87 10.44 3.95
CA ASP A 17 3.49 11.46 3.09
C ASP A 17 4.54 10.84 2.15
N ALA A 18 5.37 9.93 2.66
CA ALA A 18 6.39 9.24 1.86
C ALA A 18 5.76 8.30 0.81
N PHE A 19 4.68 7.60 1.16
CA PHE A 19 3.92 6.76 0.25
C PHE A 19 3.27 7.59 -0.86
N ALA A 20 2.58 8.67 -0.50
CA ALA A 20 1.96 9.57 -1.47
C ALA A 20 3.00 10.17 -2.42
N LYS A 21 4.15 10.61 -1.90
CA LYS A 21 5.25 11.11 -2.71
C LYS A 21 5.78 10.05 -3.67
N ALA A 22 6.12 8.86 -3.17
CA ALA A 22 6.65 7.78 -3.99
C ALA A 22 5.67 7.38 -5.11
N SER A 23 4.37 7.30 -4.80
CA SER A 23 3.35 7.00 -5.81
C SER A 23 3.21 8.11 -6.85
N ASN A 24 3.26 9.38 -6.44
CA ASN A 24 3.08 10.53 -7.33
C ASN A 24 4.31 10.78 -8.21
N GLU A 25 5.49 10.33 -7.80
CA GLU A 25 6.75 10.47 -8.55
C GLU A 25 7.09 9.21 -9.37
N ASP A 26 6.33 8.13 -9.25
CA ASP A 26 6.61 6.86 -9.94
C ASP A 26 6.32 6.95 -11.45
N PRO A 27 7.33 6.73 -12.33
CA PRO A 27 7.16 6.89 -13.77
C PRO A 27 6.12 5.94 -14.38
N GLU A 28 5.94 4.75 -13.80
CA GLU A 28 5.03 3.75 -14.32
C GLU A 28 3.57 4.12 -14.03
N ILE A 29 3.30 4.58 -12.80
CA ILE A 29 2.00 5.14 -12.43
C ILE A 29 1.70 6.38 -13.26
N GLN A 30 2.68 7.26 -13.53
CA GLN A 30 2.46 8.42 -14.40
C GLN A 30 2.15 8.03 -15.86
N ALA A 31 2.74 6.95 -16.37
CA ALA A 31 2.54 6.50 -17.75
C ALA A 31 1.16 5.85 -17.97
N HIS A 32 0.65 5.11 -16.98
CA HIS A 32 -0.55 4.27 -17.14
C HIS A 32 -1.72 4.65 -16.22
N GLY A 33 -1.50 5.57 -15.28
CA GLY A 33 -2.46 5.91 -14.22
C GLY A 33 -3.56 6.90 -14.61
N LYS A 34 -3.68 7.31 -15.89
CA LYS A 34 -4.69 8.30 -16.31
C LYS A 34 -6.11 7.95 -15.83
N ASP A 35 -6.48 6.67 -15.95
CA ASP A 35 -7.79 6.16 -15.56
C ASP A 35 -7.77 5.54 -14.14
N PHE A 36 -6.63 5.60 -13.44
CA PHE A 36 -6.49 5.09 -12.09
C PHE A 36 -7.13 6.06 -11.08
N THR A 37 -8.41 5.82 -10.81
CA THR A 37 -9.19 6.59 -9.85
C THR A 37 -9.94 5.65 -8.92
N CYS A 38 -9.53 5.62 -7.65
CA CYS A 38 -10.22 4.85 -6.63
C CYS A 38 -9.93 5.35 -5.21
N SER A 39 -10.62 4.79 -4.23
CA SER A 39 -10.32 4.95 -2.81
C SER A 39 -10.23 3.58 -2.20
N TYR A 40 -9.15 3.27 -1.49
CA TYR A 40 -8.94 1.95 -0.91
C TYR A 40 -8.28 2.02 0.47
N LEU A 41 -8.56 1.02 1.29
CA LEU A 41 -7.98 0.87 2.62
C LEU A 41 -6.77 -0.07 2.57
N LEU A 42 -5.64 0.36 3.13
CA LEU A 42 -4.58 -0.52 3.61
C LEU A 42 -4.76 -0.71 5.10
N ASP A 43 -5.06 -1.94 5.52
CA ASP A 43 -5.18 -2.30 6.93
C ASP A 43 -3.99 -3.17 7.33
N ALA A 44 -3.18 -2.61 8.23
CA ALA A 44 -1.98 -3.23 8.75
C ALA A 44 -2.12 -3.63 10.23
N THR A 45 -3.35 -3.85 10.69
CA THR A 45 -3.72 -4.23 12.07
C THR A 45 -3.51 -3.11 13.09
N ASP A 46 -2.28 -2.62 13.23
CA ASP A 46 -1.94 -1.56 14.20
C ASP A 46 -2.18 -0.16 13.64
N GLN A 47 -2.21 -0.05 12.31
CA GLN A 47 -2.40 1.19 11.56
C GLN A 47 -3.29 0.95 10.34
N ALA A 48 -4.12 1.93 10.02
CA ALA A 48 -5.02 1.90 8.88
C ALA A 48 -4.82 3.14 8.01
N PHE A 49 -4.76 2.97 6.69
CA PHE A 49 -4.58 4.08 5.75
C PHE A 49 -5.63 4.03 4.66
N VAL A 50 -6.47 5.06 4.55
CA VAL A 50 -7.34 5.21 3.38
C VAL A 50 -6.65 6.09 2.34
N ILE A 51 -6.36 5.50 1.19
CA ILE A 51 -5.67 6.15 0.08
C ILE A 51 -6.69 6.51 -0.98
N ARG A 52 -6.77 7.81 -1.30
CA ARG A 52 -7.58 8.32 -2.39
C ARG A 52 -6.68 8.67 -3.57
N VAL A 53 -7.00 8.10 -4.71
CA VAL A 53 -6.29 8.31 -5.98
C VAL A 53 -7.24 8.92 -6.99
N GLU A 54 -6.79 9.95 -7.69
CA GLU A 54 -7.48 10.59 -8.81
C GLU A 54 -6.52 10.71 -9.99
N SER A 55 -6.89 10.10 -11.12
CA SER A 55 -6.08 10.08 -12.35
C SER A 55 -4.60 9.77 -12.11
N GLY A 56 -4.34 8.74 -11.29
CA GLY A 56 -2.99 8.25 -11.00
C GLY A 56 -2.25 9.03 -9.92
N ARG A 57 -2.86 10.07 -9.34
CA ARG A 57 -2.28 10.84 -8.25
C ARG A 57 -2.92 10.50 -6.93
N VAL A 58 -2.12 10.17 -5.93
CA VAL A 58 -2.55 10.13 -4.54
C VAL A 58 -2.83 11.57 -4.10
N VAL A 59 -4.12 11.88 -3.93
CA VAL A 59 -4.60 13.21 -3.52
C VAL A 59 -4.80 13.31 -2.01
N GLN A 60 -4.97 12.17 -1.33
CA GLN A 60 -5.12 12.11 0.12
C GLN A 60 -4.69 10.73 0.64
N VAL A 61 -4.05 10.72 1.80
CA VAL A 61 -3.86 9.53 2.64
C VAL A 61 -4.37 9.87 4.03
N ALA A 62 -5.50 9.29 4.42
CA ALA A 62 -6.04 9.44 5.76
C ALA A 62 -5.43 8.37 6.69
N VAL A 63 -4.84 8.80 7.79
CA VAL A 63 -4.20 7.94 8.81
C VAL A 63 -5.20 7.63 9.90
N ASP A 64 -5.32 6.35 10.25
CA ASP A 64 -6.23 5.79 11.26
C ASP A 64 -7.64 6.39 11.22
N PRO A 65 -8.31 6.41 10.04
CA PRO A 65 -9.65 6.97 9.96
C PRO A 65 -10.64 6.13 10.77
N GLY A 66 -11.57 6.81 11.45
CA GLY A 66 -12.67 6.14 12.12
C GLY A 66 -13.59 5.40 11.13
N PRO A 67 -14.43 4.46 11.60
CA PRO A 67 -15.21 3.57 10.73
C PRO A 67 -16.11 4.26 9.69
N LEU A 68 -16.49 5.52 9.93
CA LEU A 68 -17.39 6.30 9.07
C LEU A 68 -16.76 7.60 8.54
N ASP A 69 -15.48 7.86 8.84
CA ASP A 69 -14.84 9.15 8.55
C ASP A 69 -14.49 9.28 7.07
N VAL A 70 -13.97 8.20 6.48
CA VAL A 70 -13.50 8.18 5.09
C VAL A 70 -14.02 6.94 4.38
N ARG A 71 -14.71 7.14 3.26
CA ARG A 71 -15.21 6.04 2.42
C ARG A 71 -14.09 5.46 1.56
N TYR A 72 -14.07 4.14 1.44
CA TYR A 72 -13.24 3.39 0.51
C TYR A 72 -14.08 2.33 -0.21
N GLN A 73 -13.62 1.90 -1.39
CA GLN A 73 -14.33 0.95 -2.26
C GLN A 73 -13.92 -0.49 -1.97
N PHE A 74 -12.64 -0.72 -1.70
CA PHE A 74 -12.09 -2.02 -1.34
C PHE A 74 -11.01 -1.87 -0.27
N ALA A 75 -10.67 -2.97 0.38
CA ALA A 75 -9.64 -3.05 1.40
C ALA A 75 -8.61 -4.14 1.07
N ILE A 76 -7.36 -3.87 1.41
CA ILE A 76 -6.26 -4.83 1.42
C ILE A 76 -5.82 -4.95 2.87
N ARG A 77 -6.08 -6.11 3.46
CA ARG A 77 -5.80 -6.36 4.89
C ARG A 77 -4.75 -7.44 5.02
N ALA A 78 -3.83 -7.30 5.96
CA ALA A 78 -2.91 -8.38 6.33
C ALA A 78 -2.35 -8.12 7.73
N SER A 79 -1.78 -9.15 8.37
CA SER A 79 -1.03 -8.94 9.61
C SER A 79 0.18 -8.05 9.39
N ALA A 80 0.66 -7.48 10.49
CA ALA A 80 1.90 -6.73 10.51
C ALA A 80 3.12 -7.56 10.06
N GLU A 81 3.12 -8.89 10.29
CA GLU A 81 4.17 -9.77 9.76
C GLU A 81 4.19 -9.76 8.23
N THR A 82 3.03 -9.87 7.60
CA THR A 82 2.92 -9.86 6.13
C THR A 82 3.33 -8.52 5.56
N TRP A 83 2.88 -7.40 6.12
CA TRP A 83 3.30 -6.08 5.67
C TRP A 83 4.81 -5.85 5.79
N ARG A 84 5.41 -6.26 6.92
CA ARG A 84 6.86 -6.14 7.12
C ARG A 84 7.66 -6.98 6.14
N ASN A 85 7.24 -8.21 5.86
CA ASN A 85 7.92 -9.06 4.89
C ASN A 85 7.71 -8.60 3.44
N PHE A 86 6.49 -8.13 3.10
CA PHE A 86 6.14 -7.61 1.79
C PHE A 86 6.95 -6.35 1.43
N SER A 87 7.25 -5.52 2.44
CA SER A 87 7.94 -4.24 2.29
C SER A 87 9.48 -4.35 2.34
N LYS A 88 10.03 -5.57 2.37
CA LYS A 88 11.49 -5.75 2.26
C LYS A 88 11.97 -5.44 0.84
N PRO A 89 13.19 -4.90 0.65
CA PRO A 89 13.77 -4.69 -0.68
C PRO A 89 13.74 -5.96 -1.54
N GLU A 90 14.02 -7.10 -0.91
CA GLU A 90 13.85 -8.44 -1.47
C GLU A 90 12.87 -9.24 -0.58
N PRO A 91 11.57 -9.27 -0.92
CA PRO A 91 10.59 -10.00 -0.14
C PRO A 91 10.86 -11.51 -0.20
N PRO A 92 10.71 -12.24 0.92
CA PRO A 92 10.83 -13.69 0.90
C PRO A 92 9.74 -14.33 0.02
N PRO A 93 9.89 -15.62 -0.34
CA PRO A 93 8.86 -16.35 -1.08
C PRO A 93 7.49 -16.20 -0.42
N MET A 94 6.48 -16.02 -1.26
CA MET A 94 5.07 -15.76 -0.89
C MET A 94 4.74 -14.36 -0.38
N PHE A 95 5.72 -13.45 -0.28
CA PHE A 95 5.49 -12.03 0.07
C PHE A 95 5.82 -11.06 -1.08
N HIS A 96 6.12 -11.58 -2.27
CA HIS A 96 6.58 -10.78 -3.42
C HIS A 96 5.46 -10.13 -4.23
N GLY A 97 4.19 -10.44 -3.95
CA GLY A 97 3.05 -9.88 -4.68
C GLY A 97 1.73 -10.25 -4.03
N ILE A 98 0.69 -9.50 -4.36
CA ILE A 98 -0.62 -9.63 -3.68
C ILE A 98 -1.24 -11.01 -3.85
N TRP A 99 -1.05 -11.67 -5.00
CA TRP A 99 -1.57 -13.01 -5.23
C TRP A 99 -0.85 -14.03 -4.37
N ALA A 100 0.49 -13.99 -4.34
CA ALA A 100 1.26 -14.90 -3.52
C ALA A 100 0.93 -14.72 -2.03
N ALA A 101 0.82 -13.48 -1.56
CA ALA A 101 0.43 -13.19 -0.18
C ALA A 101 -1.02 -13.58 0.12
N SER A 102 -1.95 -13.41 -0.83
CA SER A 102 -3.37 -13.73 -0.61
C SER A 102 -3.64 -15.23 -0.64
N PHE A 103 -2.94 -15.99 -1.48
CA PHE A 103 -3.13 -17.43 -1.58
C PHE A 103 -2.36 -18.22 -0.51
N GLN A 104 -1.19 -17.72 -0.10
CA GLN A 104 -0.23 -18.52 0.69
C GLN A 104 0.06 -17.92 2.06
N ARG A 105 -0.42 -16.70 2.34
CA ARG A 105 -0.32 -16.01 3.64
C ARG A 105 -1.71 -15.54 4.07
N ASP A 106 -1.79 -14.43 4.79
CA ASP A 106 -3.01 -13.91 5.41
C ASP A 106 -3.50 -12.60 4.77
N MET A 107 -2.97 -12.22 3.60
CA MET A 107 -3.47 -11.03 2.88
C MET A 107 -4.89 -11.30 2.36
N ARG A 108 -5.80 -10.37 2.58
CA ARG A 108 -7.19 -10.42 2.14
C ARG A 108 -7.52 -9.21 1.29
N LEU A 109 -8.20 -9.48 0.17
CA LEU A 109 -8.76 -8.47 -0.72
C LEU A 109 -10.27 -8.50 -0.54
N GLU A 110 -10.85 -7.40 -0.07
CA GLU A 110 -12.26 -7.31 0.34
C GLU A 110 -12.95 -6.08 -0.26
N GLY A 111 -14.28 -6.12 -0.43
CA GLY A 111 -15.07 -5.01 -0.97
C GLY A 111 -15.27 -5.12 -2.50
N ASP A 112 -15.26 -3.98 -3.19
CA ASP A 112 -15.44 -3.93 -4.65
C ASP A 112 -14.15 -4.34 -5.39
N LEU A 113 -14.01 -5.66 -5.59
CA LEU A 113 -12.85 -6.22 -6.28
C LEU A 113 -12.83 -5.90 -7.78
N LEU A 114 -13.95 -5.50 -8.40
CA LEU A 114 -13.92 -5.10 -9.80
C LEU A 114 -13.07 -3.82 -9.97
N VAL A 115 -13.22 -2.86 -9.05
CA VAL A 115 -12.41 -1.63 -9.03
C VAL A 115 -10.94 -1.95 -8.79
N LEU A 116 -10.63 -2.90 -7.89
CA LEU A 116 -9.25 -3.39 -7.71
C LEU A 116 -8.71 -3.98 -9.03
N MET A 117 -9.47 -4.85 -9.69
CA MET A 117 -9.04 -5.53 -10.91
C MET A 117 -8.85 -4.57 -12.09
N GLN A 118 -9.71 -3.57 -12.24
CA GLN A 118 -9.59 -2.53 -13.27
C GLN A 118 -8.32 -1.69 -13.09
N ASN A 119 -7.86 -1.52 -11.85
CA ASN A 119 -6.71 -0.70 -11.50
C ASN A 119 -5.48 -1.53 -11.07
N LEU A 120 -5.50 -2.84 -11.35
CA LEU A 120 -4.60 -3.82 -10.75
C LEU A 120 -3.13 -3.46 -10.92
N ARG A 121 -2.72 -3.05 -12.12
CA ARG A 121 -1.31 -2.73 -12.40
C ARG A 121 -0.78 -1.58 -11.54
N CYS A 122 -1.58 -0.52 -11.37
CA CYS A 122 -1.18 0.64 -10.57
C CYS A 122 -1.22 0.31 -9.07
N ILE A 123 -2.21 -0.46 -8.62
CA ILE A 123 -2.31 -0.91 -7.23
C ILE A 123 -1.12 -1.81 -6.87
N THR A 124 -0.78 -2.80 -7.70
CA THR A 124 0.39 -3.64 -7.45
C THR A 124 1.67 -2.82 -7.44
N ARG A 125 1.79 -1.83 -8.34
CA ARG A 125 2.94 -0.93 -8.35
C ARG A 125 3.04 -0.10 -7.06
N GLN A 126 1.93 0.46 -6.58
CA GLN A 126 1.89 1.17 -5.30
C GLN A 126 2.34 0.29 -4.13
N LEU A 127 1.93 -0.97 -4.11
CA LEU A 127 2.36 -1.92 -3.07
C LEU A 127 3.85 -2.29 -3.22
N GLU A 128 4.36 -2.43 -4.45
CA GLU A 128 5.80 -2.63 -4.69
C GLU A 128 6.64 -1.45 -4.20
N LEU A 129 6.13 -0.22 -4.25
CA LEU A 129 6.82 0.95 -3.72
C LEU A 129 7.05 0.88 -2.20
N LEU A 130 6.32 0.02 -1.47
CA LEU A 130 6.59 -0.24 -0.05
C LEU A 130 7.98 -0.82 0.19
N ARG A 131 8.61 -1.43 -0.82
CA ARG A 131 10.01 -1.90 -0.74
C ARG A 131 11.01 -0.76 -0.60
N THR A 132 10.63 0.44 -1.01
CA THR A 132 11.42 1.68 -0.90
C THR A 132 10.92 2.55 0.24
N VAL A 133 9.60 2.67 0.40
CA VAL A 133 8.97 3.51 1.43
C VAL A 133 9.13 2.90 2.82
N GLY A 134 9.15 1.57 2.92
CA GLY A 134 9.10 0.81 4.15
C GLY A 134 7.69 0.35 4.50
N SER A 135 7.62 -0.54 5.49
CA SER A 135 6.37 -1.10 5.99
C SER A 135 5.47 -0.03 6.62
N PRO A 136 4.14 -0.11 6.44
CA PRO A 136 3.18 0.74 7.17
C PRO A 136 3.18 0.50 8.70
N VAL A 137 3.77 -0.62 9.15
CA VAL A 137 3.82 -1.11 10.55
C VAL A 137 5.10 -1.88 10.88
#